data_AF-A0A0P7WBU1-F1
#
_entry.id   AF-A0A0P7WBU1-F1
#
_cell.length_a   1.000
_cell.length_b   1.000
_cell.length_c   1.000
_cell.angle_alpha   90.00
_cell.angle_beta   90.00
_cell.angle_gamma   90.00
#
_symmetry.space_group_name_H-M   'P 1'
#
loop_
_entity.id
_entity.type
_entity.pdbx_description
1 polymer ?
#
loop_
_entity_poly.entity_id
_entity_poly.type
_entity_poly.pdbx_seq_one_letter_code
_entity_poly.pdbx_strand_id
1 'polypeptide(L)'
;MTLDWKIGGLALGFVFFIAMMLVKPIGVSTQFVILDGVIADAVASGTIYEGADGKPTSDNAYFARYAKNIANPINYSFIFVLAMALGAFLSSYLRKGVQGAECNIPALWQANFGSSVAKRFAVAFIGGFIVIFAARLAGGCTSGHMMSGMSQTAISGFLFAAGAFATAVPTALWLYKTEE
;
A
#
# COMPACT_ATOMS: atom_id res chain seq x y z
N MET A 1 13.59 -8.92 19.26
CA MET A 1 12.74 -10.12 19.43
C MET A 1 11.91 -10.27 18.17
N THR A 2 12.15 -11.33 17.40
CA THR A 2 11.29 -11.67 16.25
C THR A 2 9.96 -12.16 16.80
N LEU A 3 8.85 -11.58 16.33
CA LEU A 3 7.51 -12.03 16.72
C LEU A 3 7.26 -13.35 16.00
N ASP A 4 6.85 -14.39 16.73
CA ASP A 4 6.47 -15.65 16.10
C ASP A 4 5.34 -15.43 15.08
N TRP A 5 5.44 -16.06 13.91
CA TRP A 5 4.49 -15.83 12.82
C TRP A 5 3.06 -16.23 13.18
N LYS A 6 2.86 -17.19 14.10
CA LYS A 6 1.53 -17.60 14.57
C LYS A 6 0.89 -16.49 15.39
N ILE A 7 1.67 -15.91 16.30
CA ILE A 7 1.22 -14.79 17.14
C ILE A 7 0.99 -13.55 16.28
N GLY A 8 1.92 -13.25 15.38
CA GLY A 8 1.81 -12.12 14.44
C GLY A 8 0.60 -12.25 13.51
N GLY A 9 0.39 -13.44 12.95
CA GLY A 9 -0.75 -13.74 12.10
C GLY A 9 -2.08 -13.62 12.84
N LEU A 10 -2.17 -14.16 14.05
CA LEU A 10 -3.38 -14.07 14.87
C LEU A 10 -3.68 -12.62 15.30
N ALA A 11 -2.65 -11.87 15.73
CA ALA A 11 -2.80 -10.46 16.07
C ALA A 11 -3.24 -9.62 14.85
N LEU A 12 -2.64 -9.85 13.68
CA LEU A 12 -3.02 -9.17 12.44
C LEU A 12 -4.46 -9.49 12.04
N GLY A 13 -4.85 -10.77 12.07
CA GLY A 13 -6.20 -11.21 11.78
C GLY A 13 -7.23 -10.61 12.74
N PHE A 14 -6.91 -10.54 14.03
CA PHE A 14 -7.77 -9.93 15.04
C PHE A 14 -7.98 -8.42 14.80
N VAL A 15 -6.90 -7.68 14.50
CA VAL A 15 -6.98 -6.26 14.16
C VAL A 15 -7.82 -6.03 12.90
N PHE A 16 -7.65 -6.86 11.87
CA PHE A 16 -8.46 -6.76 10.65
C PHE A 16 -9.92 -7.10 10.89
N PHE A 17 -10.21 -8.12 11.70
CA PHE A 17 -11.57 -8.47 12.07
C PHE A 17 -12.27 -7.29 12.76
N ILE A 18 -11.61 -6.67 13.75
CA ILE A 18 -12.16 -5.49 14.45
C ILE A 18 -12.37 -4.33 13.47
N ALA A 19 -11.40 -4.03 12.60
CA ALA A 19 -11.52 -2.94 11.64
C ALA A 19 -12.68 -3.15 10.65
N MET A 20 -12.89 -4.38 10.20
CA MET A 20 -14.02 -4.74 9.33
C MET A 20 -15.36 -4.68 10.08
N MET A 21 -15.40 -5.17 11.32
CA MET A 21 -16.61 -5.19 12.14
C MET A 21 -17.07 -3.77 12.51
N LEU A 22 -16.15 -2.87 12.80
CA LEU A 22 -16.47 -1.52 13.26
C LEU A 22 -16.72 -0.53 12.11
N VAL A 23 -16.04 -0.67 10.97
CA VAL A 23 -16.04 0.38 9.95
C VAL A 23 -16.27 -0.15 8.54
N LYS A 24 -15.23 -0.73 7.92
CA LYS A 24 -15.26 -1.24 6.54
C LYS A 24 -14.01 -2.05 6.21
N PRO A 25 -14.06 -2.89 5.16
CA PRO A 25 -12.88 -3.57 4.63
C PRO A 25 -11.73 -2.60 4.32
N ILE A 26 -10.51 -3.03 4.64
CA ILE A 26 -9.31 -2.20 4.56
C ILE A 26 -8.86 -2.10 3.11
N GLY A 27 -8.59 -0.87 2.65
CA GLY A 27 -8.03 -0.62 1.33
C GLY A 27 -7.19 0.66 1.32
N VAL A 28 -5.95 0.55 0.85
CA VAL A 28 -4.95 1.62 0.98
C VAL A 28 -4.71 2.35 -0.35
N SER A 29 -4.71 1.63 -1.48
CA SER A 29 -4.31 2.18 -2.78
C SER A 29 -5.12 3.40 -3.24
N THR A 30 -6.40 3.50 -2.86
CA THR A 30 -7.25 4.65 -3.19
C THR A 30 -6.83 5.93 -2.47
N GLN A 31 -6.19 5.83 -1.29
CA GLN A 31 -5.78 7.01 -0.53
C GLN A 31 -4.62 7.76 -1.18
N PHE A 32 -3.75 7.06 -1.91
CA PHE A 32 -2.71 7.70 -2.72
C PHE A 32 -3.33 8.59 -3.80
N VAL A 33 -4.32 8.09 -4.53
CA VAL A 33 -5.05 8.87 -5.55
C VAL A 33 -5.77 10.08 -4.95
N ILE A 34 -6.35 9.92 -3.75
CA ILE A 34 -7.01 11.03 -3.05
C ILE A 34 -5.98 12.10 -2.69
N LEU A 35 -4.84 11.72 -2.14
CA LEU A 35 -3.76 12.63 -1.80
C LEU A 35 -3.20 13.34 -3.04
N ASP A 36 -2.99 12.62 -4.13
CA ASP A 36 -2.55 13.19 -5.41
C ASP A 36 -3.57 14.22 -5.92
N GLY A 37 -4.86 13.93 -5.79
CA GLY A 37 -5.93 14.87 -6.13
C GLY A 37 -5.92 16.14 -5.27
N VAL A 38 -5.66 16.02 -3.96
CA VAL A 38 -5.52 17.19 -3.05
C VAL A 38 -4.32 18.04 -3.45
N ILE A 39 -3.18 17.41 -3.75
CA ILE A 39 -1.97 18.11 -4.19
C ILE A 39 -2.22 18.80 -5.54
N ALA A 40 -2.88 18.12 -6.48
CA ALA A 40 -3.21 18.67 -7.78
C ALA A 40 -4.12 19.91 -7.65
N ASP A 41 -5.14 19.86 -6.80
CA ASP A 41 -6.01 21.01 -6.54
C ASP A 41 -5.29 22.17 -5.83
N ALA A 42 -4.33 21.87 -4.95
CA ALA A 42 -3.50 22.88 -4.30
C ALA A 42 -2.53 23.59 -5.27
N VAL A 43 -2.01 22.88 -6.27
CA VAL A 43 -1.08 23.44 -7.28
C VAL A 43 -1.82 24.11 -8.44
N ALA A 44 -2.94 23.51 -8.86
CA ALA A 44 -3.80 23.99 -9.94
C ALA A 44 -5.22 24.15 -9.41
N SER A 45 -5.47 25.30 -8.80
CA SER A 45 -6.77 25.66 -8.22
C SER A 45 -7.85 25.59 -9.31
N GLY A 46 -8.83 24.70 -9.13
CA GLY A 46 -9.87 24.42 -10.14
C GLY A 46 -9.81 22.99 -10.69
N THR A 47 -8.88 22.15 -10.23
CA THR A 47 -8.89 20.72 -10.56
C THR A 47 -10.14 20.04 -10.00
N ILE A 48 -10.65 20.50 -8.86
CA ILE A 48 -11.93 20.03 -8.29
C ILE A 48 -12.83 21.23 -8.04
N TYR A 49 -14.04 21.17 -8.59
CA TYR A 49 -15.05 22.22 -8.46
C TYR A 49 -16.41 21.61 -8.16
N GLU A 50 -17.32 22.38 -7.57
CA GLU A 50 -18.71 21.95 -7.43
C GLU A 50 -19.40 22.01 -8.80
N GLY A 51 -19.81 20.85 -9.31
CA GLY A 51 -20.58 20.77 -10.55
C GLY A 51 -21.98 21.37 -10.36
N ALA A 52 -22.70 21.56 -11.48
CA ALA A 52 -24.05 22.15 -11.50
C ALA A 52 -25.07 21.45 -10.57
N ASP A 53 -24.82 20.18 -10.21
CA ASP A 53 -25.63 19.38 -9.31
C ASP A 53 -25.27 19.54 -7.81
N GLY A 54 -24.36 20.47 -7.45
CA GLY A 54 -23.86 20.66 -6.09
C GLY A 54 -22.95 19.54 -5.59
N LYS A 55 -22.42 18.71 -6.50
CA LYS A 55 -21.47 17.62 -6.17
C LYS A 55 -20.07 17.99 -6.65
N PRO A 56 -19.02 17.77 -5.85
CA PRO A 56 -17.65 18.00 -6.29
C PRO A 56 -17.33 17.08 -7.47
N THR A 57 -16.79 17.66 -8.54
CA THR A 57 -16.43 17.02 -9.81
C THR A 57 -15.09 17.57 -10.31
N SER A 58 -14.54 16.95 -11.36
CA SER A 58 -13.28 17.34 -11.99
C SER A 58 -13.38 17.08 -13.49
N ASP A 59 -12.65 17.84 -14.30
CA ASP A 59 -12.54 17.60 -15.75
C ASP A 59 -11.88 16.25 -16.06
N ASN A 60 -11.03 15.77 -15.15
CA ASN A 60 -10.46 14.43 -15.25
C ASN A 60 -11.47 13.39 -14.73
N ALA A 61 -11.96 12.54 -15.63
CA ALA A 61 -12.88 11.44 -15.29
C ALA A 61 -12.37 10.54 -14.14
N TYR A 62 -11.04 10.39 -14.00
CA TYR A 62 -10.44 9.63 -12.91
C TYR A 62 -10.59 10.34 -11.55
N PHE A 63 -10.36 11.65 -11.50
CA PHE A 63 -10.53 12.44 -10.27
C PHE A 63 -11.99 12.68 -9.95
N ALA A 64 -12.87 12.84 -10.95
CA ALA A 64 -14.31 12.95 -10.76
C ALA A 64 -14.88 11.75 -9.97
N ARG A 65 -14.34 10.53 -10.20
CA ARG A 65 -14.73 9.32 -9.45
C ARG A 65 -14.41 9.40 -7.95
N TYR A 66 -13.40 10.17 -7.56
CA TYR A 66 -12.93 10.31 -6.18
C TYR A 66 -13.17 11.70 -5.60
N ALA A 67 -13.75 12.63 -6.36
CA ALA A 67 -13.86 14.05 -6.04
C ALA A 67 -14.50 14.33 -4.68
N LYS A 68 -15.52 13.55 -4.27
CA LYS A 68 -16.10 13.64 -2.93
C LYS A 68 -15.10 13.41 -1.80
N ASN A 69 -14.22 12.42 -1.96
CA ASN A 69 -13.19 12.10 -0.97
C ASN A 69 -11.96 13.00 -1.09
N ILE A 70 -11.76 13.66 -2.23
CA ILE A 70 -10.67 14.63 -2.40
C ILE A 70 -11.07 15.97 -1.79
N ALA A 71 -12.32 16.41 -1.99
CA ALA A 71 -12.87 17.62 -1.37
C ALA A 71 -12.96 17.53 0.16
N ASN A 72 -13.18 16.32 0.70
CA ASN A 72 -13.11 16.03 2.13
C ASN A 72 -12.09 14.91 2.40
N PRO A 73 -10.79 15.24 2.46
CA PRO A 73 -9.72 14.25 2.52
C PRO A 73 -9.63 13.56 3.88
N ILE A 74 -10.13 14.20 4.95
CA ILE A 74 -10.16 13.64 6.31
C ILE A 74 -11.29 12.61 6.43
N ASN A 75 -11.09 11.47 5.79
CA ASN A 75 -11.96 10.31 5.91
C ASN A 75 -11.26 9.21 6.73
N TYR A 76 -12.04 8.23 7.20
CA TYR A 76 -11.51 7.09 7.97
C TYR A 76 -10.31 6.42 7.31
N SER A 77 -10.35 6.22 5.99
CA SER A 77 -9.29 5.53 5.26
C SER A 77 -8.00 6.37 5.22
N PHE A 78 -8.11 7.69 5.14
CA PHE A 78 -6.95 8.59 5.18
C PHE A 78 -6.29 8.56 6.56
N ILE A 79 -7.09 8.68 7.63
CA ILE A 79 -6.62 8.56 9.02
C ILE A 79 -5.99 7.18 9.24
N PHE A 80 -6.60 6.12 8.72
CA PHE A 80 -6.08 4.76 8.81
C PHE A 80 -4.68 4.63 8.19
N VAL A 81 -4.44 5.20 7.01
CA VAL A 81 -3.12 5.18 6.37
C VAL A 81 -2.07 5.93 7.19
N LEU A 82 -2.44 7.08 7.75
CA LEU A 82 -1.55 7.81 8.67
C LEU A 82 -1.26 7.02 9.95
N ALA A 83 -2.29 6.39 10.54
CA ALA A 83 -2.15 5.56 11.72
C ALA A 83 -1.26 4.33 11.47
N MET A 84 -1.33 3.71 10.28
CA MET A 84 -0.40 2.65 9.89
C MET A 84 1.04 3.14 9.82
N ALA A 85 1.28 4.30 9.19
CA ALA A 85 2.63 4.88 9.08
C ALA A 85 3.19 5.21 10.48
N LEU A 86 2.39 5.86 11.33
CA LEU A 86 2.74 6.17 12.71
C LEU A 86 2.96 4.90 13.55
N GLY A 87 2.11 3.89 13.41
CA GLY A 87 2.23 2.62 14.12
C GLY A 87 3.51 1.86 13.74
N ALA A 88 3.85 1.84 12.44
CA ALA A 88 5.10 1.27 11.96
C ALA A 88 6.32 2.04 12.49
N PHE A 89 6.26 3.38 12.48
CA PHE A 89 7.31 4.23 13.03
C PHE A 89 7.52 4.00 14.53
N LEU A 90 6.44 4.03 15.33
CA LEU A 90 6.49 3.79 16.78
C LEU A 90 7.00 2.37 17.09
N SER A 91 6.54 1.36 16.35
CA SER A 91 7.02 -0.01 16.49
C SER A 91 8.52 -0.11 16.23
N SER A 92 9.00 0.53 15.16
CA SER A 92 10.43 0.59 14.83
C SER A 92 11.22 1.31 15.93
N TYR A 93 10.76 2.49 16.35
CA TYR A 93 11.42 3.30 17.40
C TYR A 93 11.54 2.54 18.73
N LEU A 94 10.44 1.94 19.21
CA LEU A 94 10.40 1.17 20.45
C LEU A 94 11.27 -0.09 20.39
N ARG A 95 11.40 -0.71 19.21
CA ARG A 95 12.24 -1.90 18.99
C ARG A 95 13.68 -1.59 18.62
N LYS A 96 14.08 -0.31 18.60
CA LYS A 96 15.40 0.18 18.16
C LYS A 96 15.73 -0.13 16.68
N GLY A 97 14.69 -0.26 15.86
CA GLY A 97 14.76 -0.32 14.39
C GLY A 97 15.55 -1.48 13.80
N VAL A 98 15.84 -1.36 12.50
CA VAL A 98 16.82 -2.20 11.79
C VAL A 98 18.18 -1.53 11.92
N GLN A 99 19.14 -2.21 12.53
CA GLN A 99 20.46 -1.64 12.83
C GLN A 99 21.46 -1.86 11.69
N GLY A 100 22.40 -0.92 11.53
CA GLY A 100 23.59 -1.08 10.69
C GLY A 100 23.32 -1.05 9.18
N ALA A 101 24.11 -1.84 8.44
CA ALA A 101 24.08 -1.90 6.98
C ALA A 101 22.73 -2.38 6.42
N GLU A 102 22.02 -3.25 7.15
CA GLU A 102 20.70 -3.80 6.81
C GLU A 102 19.62 -2.72 6.61
N CYS A 103 19.80 -1.54 7.22
CA CYS A 103 18.84 -0.43 7.05
C CYS A 103 18.82 0.11 5.62
N ASN A 104 19.97 0.11 4.93
CA ASN A 104 20.11 0.65 3.59
C ASN A 104 20.24 -0.46 2.53
N ILE A 105 20.98 -1.51 2.86
CA ILE A 105 21.31 -2.61 1.95
C ILE A 105 21.17 -3.92 2.73
N PRO A 106 20.07 -4.65 2.52
CA PRO A 106 19.94 -6.00 3.07
C PRO A 106 21.01 -6.93 2.50
N ALA A 107 21.53 -7.87 3.30
CA ALA A 107 22.50 -8.89 2.88
C ALA A 107 22.12 -9.57 1.56
N LEU A 108 20.85 -9.96 1.40
CA LEU A 108 20.35 -10.60 0.18
C LEU A 108 20.49 -9.71 -1.06
N TRP A 109 20.29 -8.39 -0.93
CA TRP A 109 20.54 -7.45 -2.02
C TRP A 109 22.04 -7.33 -2.30
N GLN A 110 22.85 -7.23 -1.26
CA GLN A 110 24.30 -7.12 -1.40
C GLN A 110 24.89 -8.32 -2.15
N ALA A 111 24.45 -9.53 -1.81
CA ALA A 111 24.88 -10.78 -2.43
C ALA A 111 24.56 -10.87 -3.93
N ASN A 112 23.43 -10.30 -4.37
CA ASN A 112 22.96 -10.42 -5.76
C ASN A 112 23.25 -9.18 -6.62
N PHE A 113 23.31 -7.99 -6.03
CA PHE A 113 23.34 -6.71 -6.75
C PHE A 113 24.44 -5.73 -6.29
N GLY A 114 25.22 -6.11 -5.27
CA GLY A 114 26.32 -5.33 -4.71
C GLY A 114 25.89 -4.27 -3.70
N SER A 115 26.87 -3.48 -3.22
CA SER A 115 26.72 -2.52 -2.12
C SER A 115 26.26 -1.11 -2.54
N SER A 116 25.67 -0.96 -3.73
CA SER A 116 25.21 0.36 -4.20
C SER A 116 23.85 0.73 -3.61
N VAL A 117 23.86 1.70 -2.68
CA VAL A 117 22.65 2.27 -2.07
C VAL A 117 21.74 2.91 -3.13
N ALA A 118 22.30 3.74 -4.01
CA ALA A 118 21.54 4.43 -5.05
C ALA A 118 20.81 3.45 -5.99
N LYS A 119 21.48 2.34 -6.36
CA LYS A 119 20.87 1.29 -7.18
C LYS A 119 19.70 0.63 -6.46
N ARG A 120 19.84 0.33 -5.16
CA ARG A 120 18.77 -0.27 -4.35
C ARG A 120 17.54 0.62 -4.30
N PHE A 121 17.72 1.90 -4.01
CA PHE A 121 16.63 2.86 -3.93
C PHE A 121 15.97 3.13 -5.28
N ALA A 122 16.75 3.20 -6.37
CA ALA A 122 16.20 3.34 -7.72
C ALA A 122 15.31 2.15 -8.09
N VAL A 123 15.75 0.92 -7.84
CA VAL A 123 14.96 -0.28 -8.11
C VAL A 123 13.74 -0.36 -7.18
N ALA A 124 13.87 0.01 -5.90
CA ALA A 124 12.73 0.08 -4.97
C ALA A 124 11.67 1.08 -5.44
N PHE A 125 12.10 2.25 -5.92
CA PHE A 125 11.21 3.30 -6.43
C PHE A 125 10.47 2.84 -7.69
N ILE A 126 11.19 2.30 -8.68
CA ILE A 126 10.59 1.76 -9.91
C ILE A 126 9.62 0.62 -9.58
N GLY A 127 10.02 -0.29 -8.68
CA GLY A 127 9.14 -1.36 -8.20
C GLY A 127 7.88 -0.83 -7.52
N GLY A 128 8.01 0.21 -6.68
CA GLY A 128 6.89 0.88 -6.04
C GLY A 128 5.92 1.50 -7.06
N PHE A 129 6.44 2.17 -8.09
CA PHE A 129 5.62 2.71 -9.19
C PHE A 129 4.83 1.60 -9.90
N ILE A 130 5.50 0.50 -10.26
CA ILE A 130 4.84 -0.66 -10.91
C ILE A 130 3.75 -1.24 -10.00
N VAL A 131 4.02 -1.39 -8.71
CA VAL A 131 3.05 -1.92 -7.73
C VAL A 131 1.83 -1.01 -7.60
N ILE A 132 2.00 0.30 -7.49
CA ILE A 132 0.88 1.24 -7.40
C ILE A 132 0.07 1.24 -8.70
N PHE A 133 0.74 1.32 -9.85
CA PHE A 133 0.10 1.26 -11.16
C PHE A 133 -0.74 -0.03 -11.32
N ALA A 134 -0.14 -1.18 -11.05
CA ALA A 134 -0.82 -2.47 -11.12
C ALA A 134 -1.98 -2.58 -10.13
N ALA A 135 -1.82 -2.10 -8.89
CA ALA A 135 -2.89 -2.10 -7.89
C ALA A 135 -4.09 -1.22 -8.30
N ARG A 136 -3.84 -0.12 -9.03
CA ARG A 136 -4.92 0.72 -9.55
C ARG A 136 -5.57 0.10 -10.79
N LEU A 137 -4.80 -0.54 -11.66
CA LEU A 137 -5.30 -1.30 -12.80
C LEU A 137 -6.18 -2.48 -12.36
N ALA A 138 -5.76 -3.22 -11.33
CA ALA A 138 -6.51 -4.32 -10.75
C ALA A 138 -7.71 -3.87 -9.91
N GLY A 139 -7.86 -2.57 -9.62
CA GLY A 139 -8.91 -2.05 -8.75
C GLY A 139 -8.73 -2.37 -7.27
N GLY A 140 -7.56 -2.85 -6.86
CA GLY A 140 -7.27 -3.26 -5.49
C GLY A 140 -5.77 -3.54 -5.26
N CYS A 141 -5.33 -3.34 -4.02
CA CYS A 141 -4.00 -3.74 -3.55
C CYS A 141 -4.10 -4.99 -2.66
N THR A 142 -2.96 -5.48 -2.15
CA THR A 142 -2.91 -6.63 -1.23
C THR A 142 -3.85 -6.48 -0.04
N SER A 143 -3.96 -5.30 0.58
CA SER A 143 -4.88 -5.11 1.70
C SER A 143 -6.37 -5.18 1.32
N GLY A 144 -6.72 -4.72 0.12
CA GLY A 144 -8.10 -4.70 -0.37
C GLY A 144 -8.54 -6.01 -1.03
N HIS A 145 -7.78 -6.51 -1.99
CA HIS A 145 -8.15 -7.72 -2.75
C HIS A 145 -7.72 -9.00 -2.04
N MET A 146 -6.48 -9.08 -1.55
CA MET A 146 -6.01 -10.29 -0.89
C MET A 146 -6.56 -10.39 0.54
N MET A 147 -6.18 -9.48 1.45
CA MET A 147 -6.52 -9.60 2.86
C MET A 147 -8.03 -9.43 3.08
N SER A 148 -8.59 -8.28 2.70
CA SER A 148 -10.02 -8.03 2.89
C SER A 148 -10.92 -8.86 1.97
N GLY A 149 -10.53 -9.07 0.71
CA GLY A 149 -11.34 -9.80 -0.27
C GLY A 149 -11.43 -11.29 0.05
N MET A 150 -10.33 -11.95 0.41
CA MET A 150 -10.36 -13.37 0.79
C MET A 150 -11.12 -13.59 2.10
N SER A 151 -11.02 -12.69 3.09
CA SER A 151 -11.82 -12.78 4.32
C SER A 151 -13.32 -12.67 4.06
N GLN A 152 -13.72 -11.96 3.00
CA GLN A 152 -15.11 -11.87 2.54
C GLN A 152 -15.49 -13.00 1.58
N THR A 153 -14.61 -13.98 1.36
CA THR A 153 -14.79 -15.07 0.38
C THR A 153 -15.01 -14.61 -1.06
N ALA A 154 -14.53 -13.40 -1.41
CA ALA A 154 -14.66 -12.87 -2.75
C ALA A 154 -13.74 -13.64 -3.73
N ILE A 155 -14.31 -14.16 -4.82
CA ILE A 155 -13.58 -14.89 -5.86
C ILE A 155 -12.43 -14.05 -6.44
N SER A 156 -12.65 -12.75 -6.62
CA SER A 156 -11.62 -11.81 -7.09
C SER A 156 -10.41 -11.75 -6.16
N GLY A 157 -10.61 -11.91 -4.85
CA GLY A 157 -9.53 -11.91 -3.87
C GLY A 157 -8.64 -13.15 -3.97
N PHE A 158 -9.26 -14.33 -4.16
CA PHE A 158 -8.52 -15.58 -4.38
C PHE A 158 -7.75 -15.56 -5.71
N LEU A 159 -8.38 -15.08 -6.79
CA LEU A 159 -7.72 -14.95 -8.10
C LEU A 159 -6.54 -13.97 -8.05
N PHE A 160 -6.71 -12.83 -7.37
CA PHE A 160 -5.64 -11.86 -7.16
C PHE A 160 -4.49 -12.48 -6.38
N ALA A 161 -4.77 -13.17 -5.27
CA ALA A 161 -3.76 -13.81 -4.44
C ALA A 161 -2.99 -14.87 -5.24
N ALA A 162 -3.69 -15.74 -5.97
CA ALA A 162 -3.07 -16.76 -6.81
C ALA A 162 -2.15 -16.14 -7.87
N GLY A 163 -2.61 -15.13 -8.61
CA GLY A 163 -1.78 -14.43 -9.59
C GLY A 163 -0.59 -13.71 -8.97
N ALA A 164 -0.78 -13.06 -7.82
CA ALA A 164 0.29 -12.38 -7.10
C ALA A 164 1.39 -13.35 -6.65
N PHE A 165 1.04 -14.49 -6.05
CA PHE A 165 2.05 -15.49 -5.65
C PHE A 165 2.68 -16.21 -6.84
N ALA A 166 1.88 -16.57 -7.85
CA ALA A 166 2.37 -17.23 -9.07
C ALA A 166 3.39 -16.37 -9.84
N THR A 167 3.34 -15.05 -9.68
CA THR A 167 4.31 -14.13 -10.30
C THR A 167 5.43 -13.74 -9.34
N ALA A 168 5.12 -13.39 -8.09
CA ALA A 168 6.09 -12.92 -7.11
C ALA A 168 7.11 -13.99 -6.72
N VAL A 169 6.68 -15.25 -6.51
CA VAL A 169 7.59 -16.33 -6.09
C VAL A 169 8.63 -16.66 -7.18
N PRO A 170 8.25 -16.93 -8.44
CA PRO A 170 9.24 -17.18 -9.49
C PRO A 170 10.13 -15.96 -9.76
N THR A 171 9.58 -14.75 -9.70
CA THR A 171 10.36 -13.52 -9.88
C THR A 171 11.40 -13.38 -8.79
N ALA A 172 11.05 -13.64 -7.52
CA ALA A 172 11.99 -13.58 -6.41
C ALA A 172 13.12 -14.60 -6.55
N LEU A 173 12.79 -15.85 -6.88
CA LEU A 173 13.77 -16.92 -7.09
C LEU A 173 14.69 -16.64 -8.30
N TRP A 174 14.16 -16.00 -9.34
CA TRP A 174 14.95 -15.62 -10.51
C TRP A 174 15.88 -14.44 -10.22
N LEU A 175 15.42 -13.47 -9.41
CA LEU A 175 16.12 -12.23 -9.13
C LEU A 175 17.18 -12.39 -8.02
N TYR A 176 16.91 -13.21 -7.01
CA TYR A 176 17.79 -13.47 -5.88
C TYR A 176 18.25 -14.94 -5.90
N LYS A 177 19.33 -15.23 -6.61
CA LYS A 177 19.87 -16.59 -6.79
C LYS A 177 20.93 -16.96 -5.77
N THR A 178 21.59 -15.95 -5.21
CA THR A 178 22.63 -16.12 -4.20
C THR A 178 22.03 -15.81 -2.83
N GLU A 179 22.01 -16.79 -1.95
CA GLU A 179 21.71 -16.61 -0.52
C GLU A 179 23.06 -16.68 0.23
N GLU A 180 23.25 -15.77 1.20
CA GLU A 180 24.40 -15.83 2.13
C GLU A 180 24.18 -16.88 3.23
#